data_AF-A0A1X7UBZ0-F1
#
_entry.id   AF-A0A1X7UBZ0-F1
#
_cell.length_a   1.000
_cell.length_b   1.000
_cell.length_c   1.000
_cell.angle_alpha   90.00
_cell.angle_beta   90.00
_cell.angle_gamma   90.00
#
_symmetry.space_group_name_H-M   'P 1'
#
loop_
_entity.id
_entity.type
_entity.pdbx_description
1 polymer ?
#
loop_
_entity_poly.entity_id
_entity_poly.type
_entity_poly.pdbx_seq_one_letter_code
_entity_poly.pdbx_strand_id
1 'polypeptide(L)'
;MTPLLSREVKTSLFSFRNVIASKSIAFHDEVISYQRVLIEEHHSMFIAFYPDESFIPKLHYLIHYAKQITEKGLLICSWTMQNEAKLSYFKLFLDHGISKTSHTCKKTPK
;
A
#
# COMPACT_ATOMS: atom_id res chain seq x y z
N MET A 1 25.56 -19.80 2.91
CA MET A 1 24.57 -19.74 4.00
C MET A 1 23.55 -18.67 3.62
N THR A 2 22.25 -18.87 3.42
CA THR A 2 21.37 -20.06 3.52
C THR A 2 20.10 -19.71 2.70
N PRO A 3 19.84 -20.34 1.53
CA PRO A 3 18.65 -20.06 0.73
C PRO A 3 17.34 -20.43 1.44
N LEU A 4 17.41 -21.28 2.48
CA LEU A 4 16.27 -21.58 3.35
C LEU A 4 15.87 -20.37 4.22
N LEU A 5 16.82 -19.64 4.81
CA LEU A 5 16.50 -18.49 5.69
C LEU A 5 15.96 -17.29 4.89
N SER A 6 16.46 -17.04 3.68
CA SER A 6 15.87 -16.01 2.80
C SER A 6 14.43 -16.37 2.40
N ARG A 7 14.09 -17.67 2.36
CA ARG A 7 12.71 -18.12 2.11
C ARG A 7 11.82 -17.82 3.32
N GLU A 8 12.27 -18.06 4.55
CA GLU A 8 11.52 -17.75 5.80
C GLU A 8 11.12 -16.26 5.89
N VAL A 9 12.06 -15.36 5.62
CA VAL A 9 11.79 -13.91 5.61
C VAL A 9 10.78 -13.56 4.51
N LYS A 10 10.87 -14.21 3.34
CA LYS A 10 9.94 -14.00 2.21
C LYS A 10 8.56 -14.63 2.44
N THR A 11 8.46 -15.77 3.11
CA THR A 11 7.19 -16.45 3.43
C THR A 11 6.43 -15.66 4.50
N SER A 12 7.13 -15.11 5.49
CA SER A 12 6.58 -14.14 6.44
C SER A 12 5.98 -12.92 5.70
N LEU A 13 6.71 -12.36 4.73
CA LEU A 13 6.23 -11.26 3.89
C LEU A 13 4.99 -11.62 3.06
N PHE A 14 4.93 -12.84 2.54
CA PHE A 14 3.79 -13.35 1.79
C PHE A 14 2.54 -13.49 2.69
N SER A 15 2.72 -13.98 3.92
CA SER A 15 1.64 -14.11 4.90
C SER A 15 1.00 -12.76 5.24
N PHE A 16 1.82 -11.71 5.46
CA PHE A 16 1.28 -10.35 5.66
C PHE A 16 0.46 -9.85 4.49
N ARG A 17 0.96 -10.07 3.27
CA ARG A 17 0.31 -9.56 2.07
C ARG A 17 -1.08 -10.16 1.92
N ASN A 18 -1.25 -11.43 2.27
CA ASN A 18 -2.55 -12.10 2.22
C ASN A 18 -3.53 -11.55 3.25
N VAL A 19 -3.07 -11.26 4.48
CA VAL A 19 -3.93 -10.65 5.50
C VAL A 19 -4.38 -9.24 5.06
N ILE A 20 -3.44 -8.41 4.59
CA ILE A 20 -3.73 -7.02 4.18
C ILE A 20 -4.59 -6.94 2.91
N ALA A 21 -4.39 -7.87 1.96
CA ALA A 21 -5.14 -7.91 0.71
C ALA A 21 -6.52 -8.55 0.85
N SER A 22 -6.84 -9.16 2.00
CA SER A 22 -8.15 -9.77 2.23
C SER A 22 -9.22 -8.69 2.37
N LYS A 23 -10.32 -8.83 1.63
CA LYS A 23 -11.42 -7.86 1.57
C LYS A 23 -12.43 -8.02 2.71
N SER A 24 -12.11 -8.84 3.72
CA SER A 24 -13.02 -9.14 4.82
C SER A 24 -12.97 -8.06 5.89
N ILE A 25 -14.09 -7.33 6.05
CA ILE A 25 -14.30 -6.25 7.03
C ILE A 25 -14.34 -6.75 8.49
N ALA A 26 -14.44 -8.07 8.71
CA ALA A 26 -14.40 -8.67 10.04
C ALA A 26 -12.96 -8.84 10.53
N PHE A 27 -12.21 -7.75 10.65
CA PHE A 27 -10.97 -7.76 11.43
C PHE A 27 -11.36 -7.74 12.91
N HIS A 28 -11.50 -8.92 13.48
CA HIS A 28 -11.56 -9.08 14.93
C HIS A 28 -10.22 -8.59 15.54
N ASP A 29 -10.24 -8.05 16.75
CA ASP A 29 -9.04 -7.53 17.43
C ASP A 29 -7.89 -8.55 17.46
N GLU A 30 -8.24 -9.84 17.49
CA GLU A 30 -7.30 -10.97 17.38
C GLU A 30 -6.45 -10.94 16.11
N VAL A 31 -7.04 -10.60 14.96
CA VAL A 31 -6.30 -10.55 13.67
C VAL A 31 -5.33 -9.38 13.67
N ILE A 32 -5.72 -8.24 14.22
CA ILE A 32 -4.86 -7.06 14.35
C ILE A 32 -3.71 -7.34 15.32
N SER A 33 -4.00 -8.01 16.44
CA SER A 33 -2.99 -8.44 17.40
C SER A 33 -2.01 -9.45 16.77
N TYR A 34 -2.53 -10.43 16.04
CA TYR A 34 -1.72 -11.41 15.32
C TYR A 34 -0.82 -10.73 14.26
N GLN A 35 -1.34 -9.74 13.54
CA GLN A 35 -0.58 -8.95 12.57
C GLN A 35 0.63 -8.26 13.24
N ARG A 36 0.46 -7.69 14.45
CA ARG A 36 1.56 -7.04 15.18
C ARG A 36 2.67 -8.03 15.53
N VAL A 37 2.29 -9.18 16.11
CA VAL A 37 3.24 -10.23 16.50
C VAL A 37 4.05 -10.68 15.30
N LEU A 38 3.38 -10.96 14.17
CA LEU A 38 4.07 -11.34 12.95
C LEU A 38 5.07 -10.24 12.52
N ILE A 39 4.68 -8.96 12.52
CA ILE A 39 5.56 -7.84 12.09
C ILE A 39 6.82 -7.77 12.96
N GLU A 40 6.65 -7.89 14.28
CA GLU A 40 7.76 -7.90 15.24
C GLU A 40 8.69 -9.09 15.01
N GLU A 41 8.13 -10.29 14.79
CA GLU A 41 8.91 -11.49 14.47
C GLU A 41 9.69 -11.31 13.16
N HIS A 42 9.05 -10.76 12.13
CA HIS A 42 9.69 -10.48 10.84
C HIS A 42 10.84 -9.49 10.96
N HIS A 43 10.65 -8.38 11.69
CA HIS A 43 11.71 -7.38 11.90
C HIS A 43 12.84 -7.94 12.76
N SER A 44 12.53 -8.75 13.78
CA SER A 44 13.54 -9.43 14.60
C SER A 44 14.40 -10.38 13.76
N MET A 45 13.75 -11.19 12.91
CA MET A 45 14.46 -12.05 11.96
C MET A 45 15.29 -11.25 10.95
N PHE A 46 14.76 -10.14 10.44
CA PHE A 46 15.49 -9.29 9.49
C PHE A 46 16.78 -8.75 10.11
N ILE A 47 16.73 -8.21 11.34
CA ILE A 47 17.92 -7.71 12.05
C ILE A 47 18.91 -8.84 12.33
N ALA A 48 18.42 -10.01 12.74
CA ALA A 48 19.28 -11.16 13.02
C ALA A 48 20.03 -11.68 11.78
N PHE A 49 19.39 -11.63 10.60
CA PHE A 49 19.98 -12.15 9.36
C PHE A 49 20.73 -11.10 8.54
N TYR A 50 20.38 -9.83 8.70
CA TYR A 50 20.98 -8.71 7.96
C TYR A 50 21.37 -7.59 8.93
N PRO A 51 22.31 -7.85 9.87
CA PRO A 51 22.66 -6.89 10.92
C PRO A 51 23.30 -5.59 10.38
N ASP A 52 23.95 -5.67 9.21
CA ASP A 52 24.61 -4.53 8.58
C ASP A 52 23.68 -3.72 7.66
N GLU A 53 22.45 -4.19 7.44
CA GLU A 53 21.50 -3.55 6.53
C GLU A 53 20.46 -2.75 7.29
N SER A 54 20.15 -1.56 6.76
CA SER A 54 19.11 -0.70 7.31
C SER A 54 17.73 -1.05 6.75
N PHE A 55 16.68 -0.78 7.54
CA PHE A 55 15.31 -0.90 7.07
C PHE A 55 15.03 0.14 5.98
N ILE A 56 14.67 -0.33 4.78
CA ILE A 56 14.11 0.56 3.77
C ILE A 56 12.76 1.13 4.25
N PRO A 57 12.38 2.37 3.86
CA PRO A 57 11.16 3.00 4.34
C PRO A 57 9.92 2.12 4.18
N LYS A 58 9.80 1.41 3.04
CA LYS A 58 8.68 0.50 2.74
C LYS A 58 8.54 -0.62 3.78
N LEU A 59 9.66 -1.11 4.32
CA LEU A 59 9.69 -2.18 5.31
C LEU A 59 9.43 -1.63 6.72
N HIS A 60 9.95 -0.43 7.02
CA HIS A 60 9.69 0.29 8.27
C HIS A 60 8.19 0.62 8.43
N TYR A 61 7.52 1.07 7.37
CA TYR A 61 6.10 1.44 7.43
C TYR A 61 5.16 0.29 7.82
N LEU A 62 5.59 -0.97 7.74
CA LEU A 62 4.79 -2.12 8.16
C LEU A 62 4.38 -2.04 9.64
N ILE A 63 5.22 -1.49 10.53
CA ILE A 63 4.87 -1.36 11.96
C ILE A 63 3.60 -0.52 12.17
N HIS A 64 3.32 0.41 11.25
CA HIS A 64 2.18 1.30 11.34
C HIS A 64 0.90 0.68 10.79
N TYR A 65 0.95 -0.47 10.12
CA TYR A 65 -0.21 -1.04 9.44
C TYR A 65 -1.29 -1.46 10.43
N ALA A 66 -0.94 -2.05 11.57
CA ALA A 66 -1.92 -2.42 12.61
C ALA A 66 -2.69 -1.19 13.12
N LYS A 67 -1.99 -0.07 13.35
CA LYS A 67 -2.59 1.20 13.75
C LYS A 67 -3.49 1.75 12.64
N GLN A 68 -3.01 1.76 11.40
CA GLN A 68 -3.79 2.24 10.25
C GLN A 68 -5.04 1.40 9.99
N ILE A 69 -4.99 0.07 10.18
CA ILE A 69 -6.16 -0.81 10.07
C ILE A 69 -7.20 -0.46 11.14
N THR A 70 -6.75 -0.18 12.37
CA THR A 70 -7.63 0.20 13.48
C THR A 70 -8.31 1.55 13.22
N GLU A 71 -7.57 2.53 12.71
CA GLU A 71 -8.08 3.90 12.50
C GLU A 71 -8.90 4.08 11.22
N LYS A 72 -8.47 3.43 10.13
CA LYS A 72 -8.99 3.67 8.77
C LYS A 72 -9.76 2.48 8.20
N GLY A 73 -9.78 1.36 8.90
CA GLY A 73 -10.32 0.10 8.39
C GLY A 73 -9.41 -0.55 7.36
N LEU A 74 -10.00 -1.26 6.39
CA LEU A 74 -9.25 -2.07 5.44
C LEU A 74 -8.26 -1.26 4.59
N LEU A 75 -6.97 -1.61 4.68
CA LEU A 75 -5.91 -0.93 3.91
C LEU A 75 -6.09 -1.05 2.39
N ILE A 76 -6.70 -2.13 1.88
CA ILE A 76 -6.96 -2.31 0.45
C ILE A 76 -7.82 -1.18 -0.14
N CYS A 77 -8.69 -0.58 0.67
CA CYS A 77 -9.52 0.56 0.25
C CYS A 77 -8.71 1.85 0.08
N SER A 78 -7.54 1.93 0.71
CA SER A 78 -6.63 3.08 0.64
C SER A 78 -5.55 2.93 -0.44
N TRP A 79 -5.52 1.81 -1.17
CA TRP A 79 -4.50 1.55 -2.18
C TRP A 79 -4.58 2.52 -3.36
N THR A 80 -3.41 2.93 -3.85
CA THR A 80 -3.29 3.89 -4.94
C THR A 80 -3.96 3.41 -6.21
N MET A 81 -3.98 2.10 -6.48
CA MET A 81 -4.65 1.52 -7.66
C MET A 81 -6.12 1.95 -7.80
N GLN A 82 -6.87 2.04 -6.69
CA GLN A 82 -8.27 2.51 -6.75
C GLN A 82 -8.34 4.01 -7.07
N ASN A 83 -7.42 4.80 -6.52
CA ASN A 83 -7.35 6.23 -6.76
C ASN A 83 -6.84 6.55 -8.18
N GLU A 84 -5.91 5.76 -8.71
CA GLU A 84 -5.42 5.82 -10.08
C GLU A 84 -6.53 5.47 -11.08
N ALA A 85 -7.34 4.45 -10.78
CA ALA A 85 -8.52 4.10 -11.59
C ALA A 85 -9.55 5.23 -11.61
N LYS A 86 -9.88 5.82 -10.45
CA LYS A 86 -10.76 7.00 -10.36
C LYS A 86 -10.19 8.18 -11.15
N LEU A 87 -8.90 8.46 -10.99
CA LEU A 87 -8.20 9.53 -11.71
C LEU A 87 -8.21 9.29 -13.22
N SER A 88 -8.01 8.04 -13.66
CA SER A 88 -8.09 7.65 -15.07
C SER A 88 -9.49 7.88 -15.63
N TYR A 89 -10.54 7.52 -14.89
CA TYR A 89 -11.91 7.83 -15.25
C TYR A 89 -12.15 9.34 -15.38
N PHE A 90 -11.67 10.15 -14.43
CA PHE A 90 -11.81 11.61 -14.51
C PHE A 90 -11.08 12.20 -15.73
N LYS A 91 -9.91 11.70 -16.10
CA LYS A 91 -9.20 12.13 -17.31
C LYS A 91 -10.03 11.86 -18.57
N LEU A 92 -10.58 10.65 -18.69
CA LEU A 92 -11.45 10.27 -19.80
C LEU A 92 -12.72 11.13 -19.84
N PHE A 93 -13.33 11.37 -18.68
CA PHE A 93 -14.51 12.23 -18.58
C PHE A 93 -14.22 13.67 -19.00
N LEU A 94 -13.05 14.23 -18.66
CA LEU A 94 -12.66 15.56 -19.07
C LEU A 94 -12.37 15.63 -20.59
N ASP A 95 -11.77 14.59 -21.15
CA ASP A 95 -11.49 14.50 -22.60
C ASP A 95 -12.75 14.37 -23.46
N HIS A 96 -13.81 13.73 -22.93
CA HIS A 96 -15.06 13.50 -23.65
C HIS A 96 -16.22 14.45 -23.26
N GLY A 97 -16.20 15.00 -22.04
CA GLY A 97 -17.31 15.76 -21.45
C GLY A 97 -17.14 17.28 -21.46
N ILE A 98 -15.94 17.79 -21.72
CA ILE A 98 -15.74 19.21 -21.99
C ILE A 98 -15.79 19.40 -23.50
N SER A 99 -16.92 19.91 -24.01
CA SER A 99 -16.91 20.67 -25.26
C SER A 99 -15.73 21.63 -25.16
N LYS A 100 -14.71 21.46 -25.99
CA LYS A 100 -13.61 22.42 -26.08
C LYS A 100 -14.24 23.74 -26.49
N THR A 101 -14.67 24.56 -25.53
CA THR A 101 -15.00 25.95 -25.80
C THR A 101 -13.67 26.61 -26.07
N SER A 102 -13.28 26.54 -27.34
CA SER A 102 -12.15 27.25 -27.91
C SER A 102 -12.32 28.71 -27.54
N HIS A 103 -11.62 29.15 -26.50
CA HIS A 103 -11.39 30.57 -26.29
C HIS A 103 -10.50 31.03 -27.44
N THR A 104 -11.14 31.39 -28.57
CA THR A 104 -10.50 32.11 -29.65
C THR A 104 -10.20 33.51 -29.13
N CYS A 105 -9.02 33.67 -28.53
CA CYS A 105 -8.45 35.00 -28.31
C CYS A 105 -8.22 35.61 -29.69
N LYS A 106 -9.15 36.46 -30.15
CA LYS A 106 -9.02 37.22 -31.39
C LYS A 106 -7.81 38.15 -31.23
N LYS A 107 -6.68 37.80 -31.86
CA LYS A 107 -5.54 38.71 -31.99
C LYS A 107 -6.00 39.91 -32.80
N THR A 108 -6.12 41.07 -32.16
CA THR A 108 -6.33 42.36 -32.83
C THR A 108 -5.12 42.66 -33.72
N PRO A 109 -5.32 42.98 -35.02
CA PRO A 109 -4.23 43.33 -35.90
C PRO A 109 -3.66 44.70 -35.50
N LYS A 110 -2.32 44.81 -35.56
CA LYS A 110 -1.58 46.06 -35.37
C LYS A 110 -1.75 46.99 -36.57
#